data_AF-A0AAN8F2E0-F1
#
_entry.id   AF-A0AAN8F2E0-F1
#
_cell.length_a   1.000
_cell.length_b   1.000
_cell.length_c   1.000
_cell.angle_alpha   90.00
_cell.angle_beta   90.00
_cell.angle_gamma   90.00
#
_symmetry.space_group_name_H-M   'P 1'
#
loop_
_entity.id
_entity.type
_entity.pdbx_description
1 polymer ?
#
loop_
_entity_poly.entity_id
_entity_poly.type
_entity_poly.pdbx_seq_one_letter_code
_entity_poly.pdbx_strand_id
1 'polypeptide(L)'
;MPSEYLIYSIDGHEFLGDQIVIFYEYNFGYFPYFADYDPETPINGGLPQNCPLDKHLARVSQQIREAIPREDFNGIAVIDFEEWRPLYQMNWGKKAVYKRESVRRVRQQYPFISEKSAEEMARKEFNMAAKKIFLLTIGLARHLRPYARWGFYGFPYCNYDAGASESDMHCSEKFRRYND
;
A
#
# COMPACT_ATOMS: atom_id res chain seq x y z
N MET A 1 -32.80 4.97 -10.81
CA MET A 1 -32.14 5.55 -11.99
C MET A 1 -30.92 6.33 -11.53
N PRO A 2 -29.70 5.79 -11.71
CA PRO A 2 -28.43 6.45 -11.33
C PRO A 2 -28.12 7.76 -12.08
N SER A 3 -28.87 8.03 -13.16
CA SER A 3 -28.63 9.14 -14.08
C SER A 3 -28.96 10.53 -13.53
N GLU A 4 -29.77 10.66 -12.46
CA GLU A 4 -30.10 11.96 -11.86
C GLU A 4 -28.95 12.56 -11.04
N TYR A 5 -27.97 11.75 -10.64
CA TYR A 5 -26.89 12.17 -9.74
C TYR A 5 -25.49 12.15 -10.37
N LEU A 6 -25.38 11.98 -11.69
CA LEU A 6 -24.09 11.76 -12.39
C LEU A 6 -23.30 10.57 -11.80
N ILE A 7 -24.02 9.57 -11.27
CA ILE A 7 -23.42 8.35 -10.74
C ILE A 7 -23.34 7.34 -11.87
N TYR A 8 -22.12 7.03 -12.31
CA TYR A 8 -21.87 5.96 -13.25
C TYR A 8 -22.00 4.62 -12.53
N SER A 9 -23.07 3.88 -12.83
CA SER A 9 -23.29 2.50 -12.36
C SER A 9 -23.12 1.55 -13.52
N ILE A 10 -22.46 0.42 -13.29
CA ILE A 10 -22.27 -0.63 -14.29
C ILE A 10 -23.53 -1.51 -14.31
N ASP A 11 -24.04 -1.84 -15.50
CA ASP A 11 -25.13 -2.81 -15.64
C ASP A 11 -24.66 -4.19 -15.14
N GLY A 12 -25.40 -4.79 -14.21
CA GLY A 12 -25.06 -6.09 -13.61
C GLY A 12 -24.22 -6.04 -12.33
N HIS A 13 -23.79 -4.86 -11.86
CA HIS A 13 -23.01 -4.69 -10.62
C HIS A 13 -21.67 -5.45 -10.57
N GLU A 14 -21.09 -5.78 -11.73
CA GLU A 14 -19.74 -6.34 -11.78
C GLU A 14 -18.70 -5.23 -11.55
N PHE A 15 -17.89 -5.36 -10.49
CA PHE A 15 -16.83 -4.40 -10.10
C PHE A 15 -15.57 -4.46 -10.99
N LEU A 16 -15.67 -5.11 -12.16
CA LEU A 16 -14.68 -5.16 -13.23
C LEU A 16 -15.28 -4.51 -14.48
N GLY A 17 -15.71 -3.26 -14.37
CA GLY A 17 -16.35 -2.54 -15.47
C GLY A 17 -15.40 -1.66 -16.26
N ASP A 18 -15.89 -1.15 -17.39
CA ASP A 18 -15.15 -0.23 -18.27
C ASP A 18 -14.74 1.11 -17.64
N GLN A 19 -15.15 1.38 -16.39
CA GLN A 19 -14.93 2.66 -15.71
C GLN A 19 -14.02 2.57 -14.50
N ILE A 20 -14.12 1.51 -13.68
CA ILE A 20 -13.36 1.35 -12.45
C ILE A 20 -13.00 -0.11 -12.18
N VAL A 21 -11.77 -0.33 -11.74
CA VAL A 21 -11.24 -1.63 -11.29
C VAL A 21 -10.49 -1.43 -9.98
N ILE A 22 -10.77 -2.29 -8.99
CA ILE A 22 -10.13 -2.24 -7.67
C ILE A 22 -9.40 -3.55 -7.40
N PHE A 23 -8.15 -3.45 -6.98
CA PHE A 23 -7.30 -4.57 -6.58
C PHE A 23 -7.15 -4.60 -5.06
N TYR A 24 -7.81 -5.55 -4.41
CA TYR A 24 -7.81 -5.70 -2.94
C TYR A 24 -6.56 -6.38 -2.39
N GLU A 25 -6.13 -5.95 -1.21
CA GLU A 25 -4.82 -6.23 -0.61
C GLU A 25 -4.44 -7.71 -0.49
N TYR A 26 -5.40 -8.57 -0.13
CA TYR A 26 -5.15 -10.01 0.05
C TYR A 26 -5.15 -10.79 -1.27
N ASN A 27 -5.63 -10.18 -2.35
CA ASN A 27 -5.82 -10.82 -3.64
C ASN A 27 -4.95 -10.20 -4.74
N PHE A 28 -4.05 -9.28 -4.42
CA PHE A 28 -3.24 -8.57 -5.40
C PHE A 28 -1.74 -8.59 -5.09
N GLY A 29 -0.96 -9.20 -5.98
CA GLY A 29 0.46 -9.41 -5.79
C GLY A 29 0.77 -10.27 -4.56
N TYR A 30 2.00 -10.15 -4.09
CA TYR A 30 2.44 -10.74 -2.83
C TYR A 30 2.90 -9.63 -1.88
N PHE A 31 1.99 -8.73 -1.50
CA PHE A 31 2.31 -7.78 -0.45
C PHE A 31 2.58 -8.54 0.86
N PRO A 32 3.66 -8.22 1.59
CA PRO A 32 3.94 -8.83 2.88
C PRO A 32 3.06 -8.23 3.96
N TYR A 33 2.51 -9.04 4.85
CA TYR A 33 1.75 -8.56 6.01
C TYR A 33 1.73 -9.61 7.12
N PHE A 34 1.31 -9.21 8.31
CA PHE A 34 1.06 -10.12 9.43
C PHE A 34 -0.44 -10.33 9.56
N ALA A 35 -0.93 -11.57 9.41
CA ALA A 35 -2.35 -11.85 9.60
C ALA A 35 -2.77 -11.41 11.01
N ASP A 36 -3.87 -10.66 11.11
CA ASP A 36 -4.36 -10.05 12.35
C ASP A 36 -3.33 -9.24 13.15
N TYR A 37 -2.28 -8.72 12.49
CA TYR A 37 -1.13 -8.04 13.10
C TYR A 37 -0.34 -8.91 14.09
N ASP A 38 -0.44 -10.24 13.98
CA ASP A 38 0.30 -11.21 14.78
C ASP A 38 1.67 -11.54 14.13
N PRO A 39 2.80 -11.22 14.80
CA PRO A 39 4.14 -11.48 14.27
C PRO A 39 4.43 -12.98 14.02
N GLU A 40 3.68 -13.90 14.64
CA GLU A 40 3.84 -15.34 14.45
C GLU A 40 3.15 -15.85 13.17
N THR A 41 2.34 -15.02 12.51
CA THR A 41 1.65 -15.36 11.26
C THR A 41 2.06 -14.45 10.09
N PRO A 42 3.34 -14.48 9.66
CA PRO A 42 3.81 -13.68 8.53
C PRO A 42 3.32 -14.26 7.20
N ILE A 43 2.64 -13.44 6.41
CA ILE A 43 2.27 -13.72 5.03
C ILE A 43 3.26 -13.01 4.09
N ASN A 44 3.73 -13.72 3.06
CA ASN A 44 4.73 -13.25 2.10
C ASN A 44 6.00 -12.63 2.76
N GLY A 45 6.37 -13.12 3.95
CA GLY A 45 7.53 -12.64 4.71
C GLY A 45 7.24 -11.54 5.74
N GLY A 46 5.99 -11.08 5.88
CA GLY A 46 5.50 -10.20 6.95
C GLY A 46 5.92 -8.74 6.86
N LEU A 47 7.16 -8.48 6.43
CA LEU A 47 7.76 -7.15 6.36
C LEU A 47 8.09 -6.76 4.91
N PRO A 48 8.04 -5.47 4.54
CA PRO A 48 8.49 -4.98 3.23
C PRO A 48 9.88 -5.45 2.83
N GLN A 49 10.82 -5.46 3.79
CA GLN A 49 12.21 -5.89 3.61
C GLN A 49 12.34 -7.37 3.21
N ASN A 50 11.29 -8.17 3.44
CA ASN A 50 11.23 -9.60 3.15
C ASN A 50 10.40 -9.91 1.91
N CYS A 51 9.85 -8.89 1.24
CA CYS A 51 8.98 -9.10 0.09
C CYS A 51 9.70 -9.89 -1.00
N PRO A 52 9.12 -11.00 -1.50
CA PRO A 52 9.65 -11.71 -2.65
C PRO A 52 9.36 -10.91 -3.93
N LEU A 53 10.09 -9.82 -4.13
CA LEU A 53 9.75 -8.74 -5.06
C LEU A 53 9.52 -9.22 -6.50
N ASP A 54 10.37 -10.11 -7.02
CA ASP A 54 10.22 -10.62 -8.39
C ASP A 54 8.94 -11.45 -8.55
N LYS A 55 8.62 -12.27 -7.54
CA LYS A 55 7.37 -13.04 -7.51
C LYS A 55 6.16 -12.12 -7.36
N HIS A 56 6.27 -11.08 -6.53
CA HIS A 56 5.25 -10.05 -6.36
C HIS A 56 4.94 -9.38 -7.71
N LEU A 57 5.96 -8.90 -8.41
CA LEU A 57 5.79 -8.20 -9.70
C LEU A 57 5.27 -9.13 -10.79
N ALA A 58 5.72 -10.39 -10.85
CA ALA A 58 5.16 -11.38 -11.77
C ALA A 58 3.66 -11.61 -11.53
N ARG A 59 3.26 -11.75 -10.26
CA ARG A 59 1.86 -11.93 -9.87
C ARG A 59 1.00 -10.71 -10.17
N VAL A 60 1.49 -9.51 -9.85
CA VAL A 60 0.85 -8.23 -10.22
C VAL A 60 0.65 -8.15 -11.74
N SER A 61 1.69 -8.46 -12.51
CA SER A 61 1.64 -8.44 -13.97
C SER A 61 0.56 -9.37 -14.55
N GLN A 62 0.45 -10.58 -14.00
CA GLN A 62 -0.59 -11.54 -14.37
C GLN A 62 -1.98 -10.99 -14.05
N GLN A 63 -2.20 -10.57 -12.80
CA GLN A 63 -3.52 -10.16 -12.32
C GLN A 63 -4.04 -8.90 -12.99
N ILE A 64 -3.18 -7.95 -13.36
CA ILE A 64 -3.58 -6.78 -14.14
C ILE A 64 -4.06 -7.20 -15.53
N ARG A 65 -3.38 -8.13 -16.20
CA ARG A 65 -3.79 -8.61 -17.54
C ARG A 65 -5.12 -9.35 -17.49
N GLU A 66 -5.35 -10.13 -16.43
CA GLU A 66 -6.60 -10.87 -16.20
C GLU A 66 -7.76 -9.92 -15.87
N ALA A 67 -7.57 -8.99 -14.94
CA ALA A 67 -8.63 -8.09 -14.46
C ALA A 67 -8.94 -6.95 -15.44
N ILE A 68 -7.97 -6.52 -16.24
CA ILE A 68 -8.14 -5.44 -17.23
C ILE A 68 -7.69 -5.96 -18.59
N PRO A 69 -8.45 -6.80 -19.32
CA PRO A 69 -7.98 -7.39 -20.58
C PRO A 69 -7.66 -6.35 -21.66
N ARG A 70 -8.40 -5.23 -21.67
CA ARG A 70 -8.22 -4.14 -22.63
C ARG A 70 -6.98 -3.31 -22.33
N GLU A 71 -6.02 -3.30 -23.25
CA GLU A 71 -4.79 -2.49 -23.10
C GLU A 71 -5.06 -0.98 -23.24
N ASP A 72 -6.13 -0.61 -23.95
CA ASP A 72 -6.61 0.76 -24.14
C ASP A 72 -7.54 1.26 -23.01
N PHE A 73 -7.67 0.50 -21.92
CA PHE A 73 -8.50 0.88 -20.77
C PHE A 73 -8.08 2.25 -20.21
N ASN A 74 -9.02 3.19 -20.19
CA ASN A 74 -8.82 4.57 -19.76
C ASN A 74 -9.63 4.95 -18.50
N GLY A 75 -10.15 3.95 -17.79
CA GLY A 75 -10.85 4.11 -16.52
C GLY A 75 -9.92 4.38 -15.33
N ILE A 76 -10.47 4.22 -14.13
CA ILE A 76 -9.75 4.34 -12.86
C ILE A 76 -9.34 2.95 -12.39
N ALA A 77 -8.08 2.80 -11.98
CA ALA A 77 -7.59 1.55 -11.41
C ALA A 77 -6.98 1.82 -10.04
N VAL A 78 -7.54 1.19 -9.01
CA VAL A 78 -7.19 1.44 -7.61
C VAL A 78 -6.48 0.23 -7.04
N ILE A 79 -5.30 0.43 -6.46
CA ILE A 79 -4.63 -0.58 -5.65
C ILE A 79 -4.96 -0.28 -4.19
N ASP A 80 -5.69 -1.19 -3.57
CA ASP A 80 -6.11 -1.07 -2.18
C ASP A 80 -5.20 -1.95 -1.32
N PHE A 81 -4.25 -1.32 -0.64
CA PHE A 81 -3.31 -1.98 0.27
C PHE A 81 -3.18 -1.17 1.55
N GLU A 82 -3.64 -1.72 2.66
CA GLU A 82 -3.79 -0.97 3.92
C GLU A 82 -2.99 -1.56 5.07
N GLU A 83 -2.48 -2.78 4.97
CA GLU A 83 -1.82 -3.51 6.06
C GLU A 83 -0.66 -2.75 6.74
N TRP A 84 0.17 -2.04 5.98
CA TRP A 84 1.18 -1.12 6.53
C TRP A 84 1.30 0.15 5.70
N ARG A 85 1.77 1.22 6.34
CA ARG A 85 2.03 2.52 5.71
C ARG A 85 3.48 2.56 5.21
N PRO A 86 3.79 3.16 4.05
CA PRO A 86 5.11 3.10 3.44
C PRO A 86 6.20 3.86 4.20
N LEU A 87 5.80 4.74 5.12
CA LEU A 87 6.70 5.40 6.06
C LEU A 87 6.65 4.70 7.42
N TYR A 88 7.80 4.17 7.85
CA TYR A 88 8.03 3.49 9.12
C TYR A 88 7.41 4.24 10.31
N GLN A 89 7.58 5.57 10.36
CA GLN A 89 7.09 6.39 11.47
C GLN A 89 5.55 6.45 11.55
N MET A 90 4.85 6.20 10.44
CA MET A 90 3.39 6.19 10.39
C MET A 90 2.79 4.86 10.82
N ASN A 91 3.59 3.82 11.07
CA ASN A 91 3.10 2.50 11.50
C ASN A 91 2.89 2.45 13.03
N TRP A 92 1.90 3.18 13.51
CA TRP A 92 1.45 3.19 14.91
C TRP A 92 0.17 2.36 15.11
N GLY A 93 -0.30 2.25 16.35
CA GLY A 93 -1.51 1.48 16.70
C GLY A 93 -1.32 0.00 16.43
N LYS A 94 -2.31 -0.67 15.82
CA LYS A 94 -2.19 -2.08 15.41
C LYS A 94 -0.99 -2.35 14.49
N LYS A 95 -0.61 -1.36 13.68
CA LYS A 95 0.53 -1.43 12.75
C LYS A 95 1.90 -1.31 13.44
N ALA A 96 1.95 -1.14 14.77
CA ALA A 96 3.21 -1.10 15.51
C ALA A 96 4.02 -2.40 15.41
N VAL A 97 3.40 -3.53 15.06
CA VAL A 97 4.09 -4.81 14.78
C VAL A 97 5.18 -4.64 13.72
N TYR A 98 4.91 -3.89 12.64
CA TYR A 98 5.87 -3.67 11.55
C TYR A 98 7.14 -2.96 12.03
N LYS A 99 7.00 -2.06 13.02
CA LYS A 99 8.15 -1.40 13.65
C LYS A 99 8.97 -2.38 14.48
N ARG A 100 8.31 -3.08 15.42
CA ARG A 100 8.96 -4.02 16.34
C ARG A 100 9.67 -5.14 15.58
N GLU A 101 9.00 -5.72 14.58
CA GLU A 101 9.55 -6.83 13.80
C GLU A 101 10.70 -6.39 12.90
N SER A 102 10.66 -5.16 12.36
CA SER A 102 11.81 -4.61 11.63
C SER A 102 13.04 -4.46 12.53
N VAL A 103 12.87 -3.99 13.77
CA VAL A 103 13.97 -3.91 14.76
C VAL A 103 14.46 -5.29 15.16
N ARG A 104 13.54 -6.24 15.43
CA ARG A 104 13.87 -7.62 15.77
C ARG A 104 14.73 -8.26 14.67
N ARG A 105 14.35 -8.08 13.40
CA ARG A 105 15.12 -8.56 12.24
C ARG A 105 16.55 -8.01 12.23
N VAL A 106 16.71 -6.71 12.43
CA VAL A 106 18.05 -6.09 12.47
C VAL A 106 18.89 -6.66 13.62
N ARG A 107 18.30 -6.82 14.81
CA ARG A 107 18.99 -7.37 15.98
C ARG A 107 19.36 -8.85 15.81
N GLN A 108 18.60 -9.62 15.04
CA GLN A 108 18.97 -11.00 14.69
C GLN A 108 20.21 -11.04 13.78
N GLN A 109 20.36 -10.08 12.88
CA GLN A 109 21.53 -9.98 11.99
C GLN A 109 22.74 -9.36 12.70
N TYR A 110 22.50 -8.44 13.64
CA TYR A 110 23.54 -7.72 14.38
C TYR A 110 23.29 -7.80 15.90
N PRO A 111 23.63 -8.92 16.57
CA PRO A 111 23.25 -9.16 17.97
C PRO A 111 23.76 -8.12 18.99
N PHE A 112 24.87 -7.46 18.69
CA PHE A 112 25.54 -6.49 19.58
C PHE A 112 25.24 -5.02 19.24
N ILE A 113 24.37 -4.75 18.27
CA ILE A 113 24.01 -3.39 17.89
C ILE A 113 23.27 -2.68 19.04
N SER A 114 23.50 -1.38 19.21
CA SER A 114 22.72 -0.60 20.16
C SER A 114 21.25 -0.50 19.72
N GLU A 115 20.31 -0.36 20.66
CA GLU A 115 18.89 -0.24 20.35
C GLU A 115 18.59 0.93 19.40
N LYS A 116 19.20 2.09 19.68
CA LYS A 116 19.06 3.30 18.84
C LYS A 116 19.55 3.06 17.41
N SER A 117 20.68 2.37 17.27
CA SER A 117 21.24 2.04 15.94
C SER A 117 20.39 0.98 15.22
N ALA A 118 19.82 0.01 15.95
CA ALA A 118 18.88 -0.96 15.38
C ALA A 118 17.62 -0.29 14.84
N GLU A 119 17.01 0.60 15.62
CA GLU A 119 15.80 1.33 15.19
C GLU A 119 16.07 2.20 13.96
N GLU A 120 17.20 2.91 13.93
CA GLU A 120 17.55 3.74 12.78
C GLU A 120 17.82 2.93 11.51
N MET A 121 18.47 1.77 11.64
CA MET A 121 18.69 0.83 10.53
C MET A 121 17.36 0.24 10.06
N ALA A 122 16.54 -0.27 10.97
CA ALA A 122 15.21 -0.82 10.67
C ALA A 122 14.33 0.18 9.94
N ARG A 123 14.32 1.44 10.38
CA ARG A 123 13.61 2.54 9.73
C ARG A 123 14.07 2.77 8.28
N LYS A 124 15.38 2.82 8.04
CA LYS A 124 15.95 3.01 6.70
C LYS A 124 15.58 1.85 5.77
N GLU A 125 15.78 0.61 6.23
CA GLU A 125 15.50 -0.58 5.44
C GLU A 125 14.00 -0.70 5.14
N PHE A 126 13.13 -0.46 6.12
CA PHE A 126 11.68 -0.47 5.94
C PHE A 126 11.25 0.54 4.88
N ASN A 127 11.62 1.82 5.05
CA ASN A 127 11.23 2.87 4.12
C ASN A 127 11.72 2.61 2.70
N MET A 128 12.96 2.11 2.56
CA MET A 128 13.53 1.78 1.26
C MET A 128 12.77 0.63 0.58
N ALA A 129 12.51 -0.44 1.30
CA ALA A 129 11.79 -1.60 0.77
C ALA A 129 10.33 -1.26 0.45
N ALA A 130 9.63 -0.56 1.34
CA ALA A 130 8.27 -0.10 1.13
C ALA A 130 8.15 0.80 -0.11
N LYS A 131 9.05 1.80 -0.24
CA LYS A 131 9.13 2.65 -1.43
C LYS A 131 9.35 1.83 -2.70
N LYS A 132 10.27 0.86 -2.67
CA LYS A 132 10.56 0.00 -3.81
C LYS A 132 9.34 -0.81 -4.26
N ILE A 133 8.62 -1.44 -3.33
CA ILE A 133 7.40 -2.19 -3.64
C ILE A 133 6.37 -1.26 -4.28
N PHE A 134 6.00 -0.16 -3.62
CA PHE A 134 4.97 0.76 -4.12
C PHE A 134 5.28 1.31 -5.51
N LEU A 135 6.50 1.80 -5.73
CA LEU A 135 6.89 2.43 -6.99
C LEU A 135 7.00 1.42 -8.13
N LEU A 136 7.53 0.22 -7.89
CA LEU A 136 7.64 -0.79 -8.93
C LEU A 136 6.27 -1.38 -9.28
N THR A 137 5.40 -1.59 -8.30
CA THR A 137 4.04 -2.10 -8.53
C THR A 137 3.22 -1.12 -9.36
N ILE A 138 3.15 0.17 -8.96
CA ILE A 138 2.38 1.16 -9.74
C ILE A 138 3.06 1.50 -11.08
N GLY A 139 4.40 1.47 -11.13
CA GLY A 139 5.14 1.66 -12.37
C GLY A 139 4.84 0.56 -13.39
N LEU A 140 4.85 -0.71 -12.95
CA LEU A 140 4.44 -1.84 -13.77
C LEU A 140 2.98 -1.73 -14.20
N ALA A 141 2.08 -1.36 -13.29
CA ALA A 141 0.66 -1.19 -13.59
C ALA A 141 0.42 -0.14 -14.69
N ARG A 142 1.07 1.02 -14.58
CA ARG A 142 1.04 2.09 -15.60
C ARG A 142 1.67 1.66 -16.91
N HIS A 143 2.73 0.85 -16.89
CA HIS A 143 3.33 0.32 -18.10
C HIS A 143 2.36 -0.61 -18.86
N LEU A 144 1.66 -1.49 -18.12
CA LEU A 144 0.71 -2.44 -18.72
C LEU A 144 -0.58 -1.76 -19.18
N ARG A 145 -1.09 -0.77 -18.45
CA ARG A 145 -2.31 -0.02 -18.79
C ARG A 145 -2.02 1.48 -18.79
N PRO A 146 -1.39 2.00 -19.87
CA PRO A 146 -0.87 3.37 -19.91
C PRO A 146 -1.95 4.44 -19.97
N TYR A 147 -3.17 4.10 -20.41
CA TYR A 147 -4.30 5.02 -20.49
C TYR A 147 -5.11 5.08 -19.19
N ALA A 148 -4.90 4.13 -18.29
CA ALA A 148 -5.63 4.03 -17.04
C ALA A 148 -5.09 5.03 -16.00
N ARG A 149 -6.01 5.56 -15.18
CA ARG A 149 -5.67 6.43 -14.04
C ARG A 149 -5.43 5.57 -12.81
N TRP A 150 -4.16 5.30 -12.53
CA TRP A 150 -3.73 4.47 -11.40
C TRP A 150 -3.56 5.29 -10.11
N GLY A 151 -4.01 4.73 -8.98
CA GLY A 151 -3.76 5.29 -7.65
C GLY A 151 -3.78 4.22 -6.56
N PHE A 152 -3.15 4.53 -5.43
CA PHE A 152 -3.33 3.74 -4.21
C PHE A 152 -4.48 4.33 -3.40
N TYR A 153 -5.35 3.47 -2.88
CA TYR A 153 -6.41 3.88 -1.98
C TYR A 153 -5.82 4.56 -0.72
N GLY A 154 -6.46 5.63 -0.25
CA GLY A 154 -6.10 6.34 0.98
C GLY A 154 -4.90 7.31 0.89
N PHE A 155 -4.20 7.41 -0.25
CA PHE A 155 -3.09 8.34 -0.42
C PHE A 155 -3.52 9.66 -1.10
N PRO A 156 -2.96 10.82 -0.69
CA PRO A 156 -2.09 11.02 0.47
C PRO A 156 -2.87 10.97 1.78
N TYR A 157 -2.19 10.59 2.88
CA TYR A 157 -2.82 10.59 4.20
C TYR A 157 -2.91 12.01 4.77
N CYS A 158 -3.99 12.28 5.49
CA CYS A 158 -4.13 13.39 6.42
C CYS A 158 -4.06 12.88 7.86
N ASN A 159 -4.06 13.77 8.86
CA ASN A 159 -4.27 13.32 10.23
C ASN A 159 -5.68 12.71 10.38
N TYR A 160 -5.78 11.62 11.13
CA TYR A 160 -7.00 10.80 11.22
C TYR A 160 -8.15 11.48 11.96
N ASP A 161 -7.85 12.58 12.66
CA ASP A 161 -8.77 13.46 13.36
C ASP A 161 -9.06 14.77 12.60
N ALA A 162 -8.58 14.91 11.36
CA ALA A 162 -8.88 16.08 10.54
C ALA A 162 -10.40 16.24 10.35
N GLY A 163 -10.91 17.46 10.54
CA GLY A 163 -12.34 17.74 10.50
C GLY A 163 -13.13 17.30 11.74
N ALA A 164 -12.47 16.78 12.79
CA ALA A 164 -13.14 16.50 14.07
C ALA A 164 -13.52 17.78 14.85
N SER A 165 -12.89 18.90 14.52
CA SER A 165 -13.23 20.24 15.00
C SER A 165 -13.56 21.13 13.80
N GLU A 166 -14.56 22.00 13.93
CA GLU A 166 -14.91 22.99 12.89
C GLU A 166 -13.74 23.95 12.59
N SER A 167 -12.79 24.10 13.52
CA SER A 167 -11.58 24.91 13.34
C SER A 167 -10.40 24.16 12.71
N ASP A 168 -10.49 22.83 12.53
CA ASP A 168 -9.40 22.00 12.01
C ASP A 168 -9.74 21.44 10.62
N MET A 169 -9.66 22.32 9.62
CA MET A 169 -9.92 21.98 8.21
C MET A 169 -8.65 21.63 7.41
N HIS A 170 -7.49 21.57 8.06
CA HIS A 170 -6.21 21.40 7.38
C HIS A 170 -5.47 20.16 7.88
N CYS A 171 -4.79 19.47 6.97
CA CYS A 171 -3.84 18.45 7.41
C CYS A 171 -2.74 19.08 8.25
N SER A 172 -2.48 18.48 9.41
CA SER A 172 -1.39 18.88 10.30
C SER A 172 -0.08 18.99 9.54
N GLU A 173 0.78 19.92 9.98
CA GLU A 173 2.10 20.12 9.36
C GLU A 173 2.93 18.84 9.30
N LYS A 174 2.79 17.97 10.31
CA LYS A 174 3.42 16.66 10.37
C LYS A 174 3.02 15.76 9.20
N PHE A 175 1.72 15.67 8.88
CA PHE A 175 1.24 14.86 7.76
C PHE A 175 1.59 15.49 6.41
N ARG A 176 1.56 16.82 6.29
CA ARG A 176 2.05 17.51 5.08
C ARG A 176 3.52 17.16 4.79
N ARG A 177 4.40 17.23 5.79
CA ARG A 177 5.81 16.83 5.67
C ARG A 177 6.02 15.34 5.35
N TYR A 178 5.05 14.47 5.63
CA TYR A 178 5.11 13.07 5.22
C TYR A 178 4.74 12.87 3.74
N ASN A 179 4.00 13.81 3.16
CA ASN A 179 3.49 13.73 1.80
C ASN A 179 4.37 14.50 0.79
N ASP A 180 5.21 15.43 1.24
CA ASP A 180 6.22 16.14 0.44
C ASP A 180 7.39 15.21 0.03
#